data_AF-A0AA96WRW4-F1
#
_entry.id   AF-A0AA96WRW4-F1
#
_cell.length_a   1.000
_cell.length_b   1.000
_cell.length_c   1.000
_cell.angle_alpha   90.00
_cell.angle_beta   90.00
_cell.angle_gamma   90.00
#
_symmetry.space_group_name_H-M   'P 1'
#
loop_
_entity.id
_entity.type
_entity.pdbx_description
1 polymer ?
#
loop_
_entity_poly.entity_id
_entity_poly.type
_entity_poly.pdbx_seq_one_letter_code
_entity_poly.pdbx_strand_id
1 'polypeptide(L)'
;MTARLFSVSSDSQFVFTPNLQKRSSRRSQRKQLNTNKQQRLRSVESPDFSRNFISQDALWAVLLDTMPVGMMVLTDELQVFYCNESAKHLCHRLEPNNSIPALVRSLCERLLAEGFVIPDPLIMEYQDGANKLFRLQVRWLNLAERTFFLVHLEDCFALLQEELTIEQVKYDFTEREAEVWCLLRQKYSYQEIADFLKITLNTVKTHVKNIYAKRKSIGNQQQIWYSR
;
A
#
# COMPACT_ATOMS: atom_id res chain seq x y z
N MET A 1 -6.88 -6.60 24.56
CA MET A 1 -7.56 -6.85 23.27
C MET A 1 -8.45 -5.66 22.98
N THR A 2 -8.11 -4.85 21.99
CA THR A 2 -8.85 -3.63 21.65
C THR A 2 -9.01 -3.56 20.15
N ALA A 3 -10.24 -3.74 19.67
CA ALA A 3 -10.60 -3.46 18.29
C ALA A 3 -11.11 -2.02 18.19
N ARG A 4 -10.58 -1.24 17.24
CA ARG A 4 -11.12 0.10 16.93
C ARG A 4 -11.78 0.05 15.56
N LEU A 5 -13.01 0.54 15.51
CA LEU A 5 -13.82 0.62 14.30
C LEU A 5 -13.87 2.07 13.83
N PHE A 6 -13.71 2.25 12.52
CA PHE A 6 -13.80 3.56 11.90
C PHE A 6 -14.69 3.45 10.66
N SER A 7 -15.68 4.33 10.56
CA SER A 7 -16.30 4.70 9.30
C SER A 7 -15.56 5.92 8.76
N VAL A 8 -15.05 5.84 7.53
CA VAL A 8 -14.39 6.97 6.87
C VAL A 8 -15.47 7.73 6.10
N SER A 9 -15.92 8.87 6.62
CA SER A 9 -16.75 9.80 5.87
C SER A 9 -15.89 10.51 4.82
N SER A 10 -16.17 10.26 3.55
CA SER A 10 -15.51 10.93 2.43
C SER A 10 -16.05 12.34 2.21
N ASP A 11 -15.55 13.33 2.96
CA ASP A 11 -15.74 14.75 2.65
C ASP A 11 -14.40 15.50 2.67
N SER A 12 -13.73 15.54 1.51
CA SER A 12 -12.87 16.66 1.13
C SER A 12 -12.57 16.60 -0.38
N GLN A 13 -13.35 17.37 -1.14
CA GLN A 13 -13.08 17.67 -2.54
C GLN A 13 -11.83 18.56 -2.62
N PHE A 14 -10.68 17.99 -3.02
CA PHE A 14 -9.57 18.77 -3.54
C PHE A 14 -9.68 18.81 -5.07
N VAL A 15 -10.33 19.87 -5.57
CA VAL A 15 -10.37 20.23 -6.98
C VAL A 15 -9.01 20.82 -7.37
N PHE A 16 -8.19 20.05 -8.09
CA PHE A 16 -6.96 20.55 -8.69
C PHE A 16 -7.28 21.13 -10.08
N THR A 17 -7.30 22.46 -10.20
CA THR A 17 -7.45 23.16 -11.49
C THR A 17 -6.08 23.32 -12.16
N PRO A 18 -5.89 22.88 -13.41
CA PRO A 18 -4.67 23.20 -14.16
C PRO A 18 -4.80 24.61 -14.76
N ASN A 19 -4.01 25.53 -14.23
CA ASN A 19 -3.93 26.92 -14.67
C ASN A 19 -3.09 27.01 -15.96
N LEU A 20 -3.76 26.98 -17.12
CA LEU A 20 -3.16 27.21 -18.44
C LEU A 20 -3.03 28.72 -18.69
N GLN A 21 -1.84 29.27 -18.39
CA GLN A 21 -1.47 30.62 -18.81
C GLN A 21 -1.26 30.67 -20.33
N LYS A 22 -2.22 31.32 -21.01
CA LYS A 22 -2.10 31.84 -22.37
C LYS A 22 -0.98 32.88 -22.42
N ARG A 23 0.01 32.67 -23.30
CA ARG A 23 0.80 33.76 -23.90
C ARG A 23 0.64 33.70 -25.42
N SER A 24 0.21 34.84 -25.94
CA SER A 24 -0.19 35.07 -27.31
C SER A 24 0.98 35.42 -28.23
N SER A 25 0.89 34.90 -29.46
CA SER A 25 1.21 35.54 -30.74
C SER A 25 2.58 36.20 -30.97
N ARG A 26 3.30 35.69 -31.99
CA ARG A 26 3.80 36.53 -33.09
C ARG A 26 3.94 35.75 -34.39
N ARG A 27 3.32 36.35 -35.41
CA ARG A 27 3.14 35.98 -36.81
C ARG A 27 4.44 36.25 -37.57
N SER A 28 4.87 35.37 -38.47
CA SER A 28 5.43 35.78 -39.76
C SER A 28 5.57 34.61 -40.74
N GLN A 29 4.98 34.84 -41.91
CA GLN A 29 5.02 34.02 -43.10
C GLN A 29 6.43 34.02 -43.70
N ARG A 30 6.87 32.88 -44.26
CA ARG A 30 7.68 32.91 -45.49
C ARG A 30 7.47 31.64 -46.32
N LYS A 31 7.21 31.90 -47.60
CA LYS A 31 6.92 31.00 -48.71
C LYS A 31 8.00 29.93 -48.95
N GLN A 32 7.49 28.76 -49.33
CA GLN A 32 7.98 27.76 -50.30
C GLN A 32 9.38 27.95 -50.91
N LEU A 33 10.17 26.86 -50.90
CA LEU A 33 10.87 26.36 -52.09
C LEU A 33 11.26 24.89 -51.91
N ASN A 34 10.98 24.13 -52.97
CA ASN A 34 11.25 22.70 -53.17
C ASN A 34 12.71 22.32 -52.90
N THR A 35 12.95 21.06 -52.50
CA THR A 35 13.74 20.12 -53.33
C THR A 35 13.83 18.75 -52.66
N ASN A 36 13.69 17.73 -53.51
CA ASN A 36 13.87 16.31 -53.25
C ASN A 36 15.10 15.99 -52.40
N LYS A 37 14.90 15.29 -51.28
CA LYS A 37 15.88 14.34 -50.76
C LYS A 37 15.17 13.16 -50.10
N GLN A 38 14.80 12.20 -50.96
CA GLN A 38 14.62 10.82 -50.56
C GLN A 38 15.94 10.32 -49.94
N GLN A 39 16.00 10.22 -48.62
CA GLN A 39 16.96 9.37 -47.93
C GLN A 39 16.22 8.57 -46.87
N ARG A 40 15.83 7.35 -47.27
CA ARG A 40 15.71 6.12 -46.47
C ARG A 40 15.71 6.34 -44.94
N LEU A 41 14.54 6.64 -44.40
CA LEU A 41 14.23 6.28 -43.02
C LEU A 41 14.11 4.76 -42.98
N ARG A 42 15.10 4.10 -42.40
CA ARG A 42 15.02 2.71 -41.98
C ARG A 42 13.82 2.62 -41.05
N SER A 43 12.77 1.91 -41.47
CA SER A 43 11.74 1.42 -40.58
C SER A 43 12.46 0.61 -39.50
N VAL A 44 12.59 1.20 -38.31
CA VAL A 44 12.88 0.45 -37.11
C VAL A 44 11.64 -0.41 -36.91
N GLU A 45 11.75 -1.67 -37.32
CA GLU A 45 10.80 -2.71 -37.00
C GLU A 45 10.60 -2.65 -35.48
N SER A 46 9.37 -2.32 -35.07
CA SER A 46 8.95 -2.43 -33.69
C SER A 46 9.28 -3.84 -33.21
N PRO A 47 9.87 -4.02 -32.01
CA PRO A 47 10.14 -5.35 -31.51
C PRO A 47 8.81 -6.11 -31.45
N ASP A 48 8.73 -7.17 -32.26
CA ASP A 48 7.66 -8.15 -32.26
C ASP A 48 7.49 -8.65 -30.81
N PHE A 49 6.48 -8.13 -30.11
CA PHE A 49 6.07 -8.60 -28.77
C PHE A 49 5.37 -9.98 -28.83
N SER A 50 5.63 -10.71 -29.90
CA SER A 50 4.97 -11.94 -30.32
C SER A 50 5.72 -13.16 -29.79
N ARG A 51 5.93 -13.28 -28.47
CA ARG A 51 6.42 -14.53 -27.85
C ARG A 51 5.80 -14.82 -26.48
N ASN A 52 5.16 -15.98 -26.41
CA ASN A 52 4.67 -16.71 -25.23
C ASN A 52 3.67 -15.96 -24.35
N PHE A 53 2.41 -15.92 -24.78
CA PHE A 53 1.31 -15.56 -23.88
C PHE A 53 1.16 -16.63 -22.80
N ILE A 54 1.57 -16.29 -21.57
CA ILE A 54 1.10 -16.97 -20.37
C ILE A 54 -0.43 -16.86 -20.36
N SER A 55 -1.16 -17.92 -20.01
CA SER A 55 -2.62 -17.83 -19.90
C SER A 55 -2.99 -16.73 -18.91
N GLN A 56 -4.04 -15.97 -19.21
CA GLN A 56 -4.49 -14.88 -18.33
C GLN A 56 -4.72 -15.40 -16.90
N ASP A 57 -5.28 -16.60 -16.76
CA ASP A 57 -5.53 -17.24 -15.46
C ASP A 57 -4.24 -17.53 -14.68
N ALA A 58 -3.19 -18.03 -15.35
CA ALA A 58 -1.91 -18.29 -14.71
C ALA A 58 -1.21 -16.98 -14.30
N LEU A 59 -1.32 -15.93 -15.12
CA LEU A 59 -0.81 -14.60 -14.77
C LEU A 59 -1.56 -14.04 -13.56
N TRP A 60 -2.90 -14.14 -13.52
CA TRP A 60 -3.71 -13.65 -12.41
C TRP A 60 -3.39 -14.38 -11.10
N ALA A 61 -3.22 -15.71 -11.15
CA ALA A 61 -2.84 -16.48 -9.97
C ALA A 61 -1.50 -16.00 -9.39
N VAL A 62 -0.46 -15.89 -10.24
CA VAL A 62 0.84 -15.40 -9.81
C VAL A 62 0.75 -13.97 -9.26
N LEU A 63 0.04 -13.07 -9.94
CA LEU A 63 -0.11 -11.69 -9.48
C LEU A 63 -0.80 -11.60 -8.11
N LEU A 64 -1.89 -12.33 -7.92
CA LEU A 64 -2.65 -12.31 -6.66
C LEU A 64 -1.85 -12.91 -5.50
N ASP A 65 -1.04 -13.93 -5.75
CA ASP A 65 -0.18 -14.54 -4.73
C ASP A 65 1.06 -13.70 -4.39
N THR A 66 1.53 -12.86 -5.31
CA THR A 66 2.63 -11.92 -5.02
C THR A 66 2.20 -10.68 -4.21
N MET A 67 0.89 -10.46 -4.02
CA MET A 67 0.42 -9.29 -3.27
C MET A 67 0.72 -9.44 -1.77
N PRO A 68 1.31 -8.44 -1.11
CA PRO A 68 1.56 -8.47 0.34
C PRO A 68 0.27 -8.36 1.16
N VAL A 69 -0.84 -7.97 0.51
CA VAL A 69 -2.16 -7.87 1.10
C VAL A 69 -2.89 -9.20 0.95
N GLY A 70 -3.50 -9.67 2.04
CA GLY A 70 -4.42 -10.79 2.01
C GLY A 70 -5.74 -10.39 1.36
N MET A 71 -6.14 -11.10 0.33
CA MET A 71 -7.44 -10.95 -0.32
C MET A 71 -8.27 -12.21 -0.14
N MET A 72 -9.49 -12.04 0.35
CA MET A 72 -10.46 -13.11 0.48
C MET A 72 -11.81 -12.65 -0.05
N VAL A 73 -12.47 -13.52 -0.82
CA VAL A 73 -13.83 -13.31 -1.32
C VAL A 73 -14.75 -14.29 -0.63
N LEU A 74 -15.80 -13.78 0.00
CA LEU A 74 -16.81 -14.57 0.70
C LEU A 74 -18.17 -14.45 0.02
N THR A 75 -19.00 -15.48 0.10
CA THR A 75 -20.42 -15.39 -0.26
C THR A 75 -21.22 -14.71 0.86
N ASP A 76 -22.48 -14.40 0.60
CA ASP A 76 -23.45 -13.91 1.58
C ASP A 76 -23.73 -14.92 2.71
N GLU A 77 -23.55 -16.22 2.46
CA GLU A 77 -23.55 -17.26 3.49
C GLU A 77 -22.21 -17.41 4.23
N LEU A 78 -21.28 -16.46 4.04
CA LEU A 78 -19.95 -16.43 4.66
C LEU A 78 -19.11 -17.68 4.32
N GLN A 79 -19.24 -18.19 3.11
CA GLN A 79 -18.37 -19.26 2.59
C GLN A 79 -17.22 -18.66 1.78
N VAL A 80 -16.02 -19.23 1.92
CA VAL A 80 -14.85 -18.77 1.16
C VAL A 80 -15.00 -19.17 -0.31
N PHE A 81 -15.18 -18.19 -1.18
CA PHE A 81 -15.17 -18.37 -2.64
C PHE A 81 -13.75 -18.30 -3.19
N TYR A 82 -12.91 -17.41 -2.65
CA TYR A 82 -11.52 -17.23 -3.04
C TYR A 82 -10.67 -16.75 -1.87
N CYS A 83 -9.39 -17.12 -1.83
CA CYS A 83 -8.42 -16.66 -0.85
C CYS A 83 -7.00 -16.81 -1.42
N ASN A 84 -6.24 -15.70 -1.50
CA ASN A 84 -4.83 -15.76 -1.91
C ASN A 84 -3.93 -16.31 -0.78
N GLU A 85 -2.69 -16.67 -1.11
CA GLU A 85 -1.75 -17.21 -0.10
C GLU A 85 -1.53 -16.24 1.07
N SER A 86 -1.38 -14.94 0.79
CA SER A 86 -1.24 -13.92 1.84
C SER A 86 -2.43 -13.89 2.81
N ALA A 87 -3.67 -14.03 2.32
CA ALA A 87 -4.85 -14.11 3.18
C ALA A 87 -4.86 -15.40 4.01
N LYS A 88 -4.46 -16.55 3.45
CA LYS A 88 -4.34 -17.80 4.22
C LYS A 88 -3.36 -17.64 5.38
N HIS A 89 -2.19 -17.07 5.10
CA HIS A 89 -1.17 -16.81 6.13
C HIS A 89 -1.66 -15.84 7.21
N LEU A 90 -2.33 -14.75 6.83
CA LEU A 90 -2.87 -13.78 7.80
C LEU A 90 -4.02 -14.38 8.61
N CYS A 91 -4.91 -15.15 7.99
CA CYS A 91 -5.98 -15.87 8.68
C CYS A 91 -5.41 -16.84 9.71
N HIS A 92 -4.41 -17.65 9.34
CA HIS A 92 -3.76 -18.60 10.27
C HIS A 92 -3.11 -17.90 11.47
N ARG A 93 -2.62 -16.67 11.29
CA ARG A 93 -2.06 -15.86 12.38
C ARG A 93 -3.12 -15.26 13.28
N LEU A 94 -4.26 -14.85 12.73
CA LEU A 94 -5.39 -14.35 13.51
C LEU A 94 -6.04 -15.48 14.30
N GLU A 95 -6.31 -16.61 13.65
CA GLU A 95 -6.84 -17.82 14.24
C GLU A 95 -6.21 -19.05 13.54
N PRO A 96 -5.53 -19.94 14.27
CA PRO A 96 -4.81 -21.08 13.67
C PRO A 96 -5.73 -22.15 13.10
N ASN A 97 -7.03 -22.05 13.34
CA ASN A 97 -8.02 -22.92 12.71
C ASN A 97 -8.13 -22.51 11.24
N ASN A 98 -8.05 -23.46 10.30
CA ASN A 98 -8.18 -23.23 8.84
C ASN A 98 -9.58 -22.77 8.39
N SER A 99 -10.32 -22.09 9.26
CA SER A 99 -11.61 -21.45 9.03
C SER A 99 -11.45 -19.93 8.93
N ILE A 100 -12.49 -19.27 8.45
CA ILE A 100 -12.60 -17.81 8.48
C ILE A 100 -12.46 -17.33 9.94
N PRO A 101 -11.52 -16.42 10.25
CA PRO A 101 -11.37 -15.89 11.60
C PRO A 101 -12.66 -15.26 12.11
N ALA A 102 -13.00 -15.43 13.40
CA ALA A 102 -14.20 -14.87 14.00
C ALA A 102 -14.27 -13.33 13.83
N LEU A 103 -13.12 -12.65 13.81
CA LEU A 103 -13.02 -11.23 13.50
C LEU A 103 -13.57 -10.90 12.10
N VAL A 104 -13.15 -11.64 11.07
CA VAL A 104 -13.65 -11.44 9.71
C VAL A 104 -15.14 -11.76 9.63
N ARG A 105 -15.57 -12.85 10.27
CA ARG A 105 -16.99 -13.24 10.31
C ARG A 105 -17.84 -12.13 10.92
N SER A 106 -17.44 -11.61 12.09
CA SER A 106 -18.18 -10.55 12.79
C SER A 106 -18.28 -9.25 11.98
N LEU A 107 -17.26 -8.95 11.17
CA LEU A 107 -17.26 -7.80 10.26
C LEU A 107 -18.24 -7.99 9.10
N CYS A 108 -18.25 -9.17 8.49
CA CYS A 108 -19.16 -9.49 7.39
C CYS A 108 -20.60 -9.56 7.87
N GLU A 109 -20.87 -10.16 9.04
CA GLU A 109 -22.20 -10.19 9.67
C GLU A 109 -22.72 -8.79 9.96
N ARG A 110 -21.84 -7.87 10.37
CA ARG A 110 -22.23 -6.47 10.57
C ARG A 110 -22.57 -5.78 9.26
N LEU A 111 -21.76 -5.97 8.23
CA LEU A 111 -22.03 -5.42 6.90
C LEU A 111 -23.33 -5.99 6.30
N LEU A 112 -23.64 -7.26 6.56
CA LEU A 112 -24.94 -7.88 6.25
C LEU A 112 -26.09 -7.19 6.99
N ALA A 113 -25.93 -6.93 8.28
CA ALA A 113 -26.96 -6.30 9.12
C ALA A 113 -27.21 -4.82 8.74
N GLU A 114 -26.19 -4.11 8.26
CA GLU A 114 -26.29 -2.71 7.78
C GLU A 114 -26.92 -2.62 6.38
N GLY A 115 -26.99 -3.74 5.64
CA GLY A 115 -27.56 -3.81 4.30
C GLY A 115 -26.68 -3.16 3.21
N PHE A 116 -27.21 -3.07 1.99
CA PHE A 116 -26.51 -2.51 0.81
C PHE A 116 -26.41 -0.96 0.82
N VAL A 117 -26.41 -0.34 1.99
CA VAL A 117 -26.60 1.12 2.13
C VAL A 117 -25.28 1.89 2.05
N ILE A 118 -24.12 1.23 2.08
CA ILE A 118 -22.82 1.92 2.23
C ILE A 118 -21.85 1.53 1.09
N PRO A 119 -21.32 2.51 0.32
CA PRO A 119 -20.26 2.27 -0.65
C PRO A 119 -18.86 2.20 -0.01
N ASP A 120 -18.70 2.72 1.20
CA ASP A 120 -17.42 2.75 1.92
C ASP A 120 -17.10 1.39 2.56
N PRO A 121 -15.83 0.95 2.53
CA PRO A 121 -15.43 -0.27 3.19
C PRO A 121 -15.59 -0.12 4.71
N LEU A 122 -16.11 -1.18 5.36
CA LEU A 122 -16.08 -1.30 6.81
C LEU A 122 -14.66 -1.65 7.25
N ILE A 123 -14.02 -0.74 8.01
CA ILE A 123 -12.62 -0.89 8.44
C ILE A 123 -12.55 -1.20 9.93
N MET A 124 -11.74 -2.19 10.28
CA MET A 124 -11.39 -2.51 11.66
C MET A 124 -9.88 -2.66 11.79
N GLU A 125 -9.34 -2.06 12.86
CA GLU A 125 -7.98 -2.30 13.30
C GLU A 125 -8.01 -3.23 14.51
N TYR A 126 -7.29 -4.35 14.40
CA TYR A 126 -7.15 -5.37 15.41
C TYR A 126 -5.71 -5.45 15.87
N GLN A 127 -5.50 -5.45 17.19
CA GLN A 127 -4.17 -5.61 17.77
C GLN A 127 -4.09 -6.93 18.52
N ASP A 128 -3.10 -7.76 18.15
CA ASP A 128 -2.85 -9.02 18.84
C ASP A 128 -2.12 -8.81 20.19
N GLY A 129 -1.97 -9.89 20.96
CA GLY A 129 -1.24 -9.85 22.24
C GLY A 129 0.26 -9.56 22.11
N ALA A 130 0.83 -9.66 20.91
CA ALA A 130 2.22 -9.38 20.59
C ALA A 130 2.41 -7.96 20.00
N ASN A 131 1.42 -7.08 20.15
CA ASN A 131 1.43 -5.69 19.68
C ASN A 131 1.45 -5.54 18.15
N LYS A 132 1.16 -6.61 17.38
CA LYS A 132 1.02 -6.52 15.92
C LYS A 132 -0.35 -5.97 15.57
N LEU A 133 -0.34 -4.99 14.68
CA LEU A 133 -1.55 -4.33 14.21
C LEU A 133 -1.97 -4.93 12.87
N PHE A 134 -3.17 -5.47 12.82
CA PHE A 134 -3.82 -5.95 11.62
C PHE A 134 -4.92 -4.96 11.24
N ARG A 135 -5.04 -4.68 9.94
CA ARG A 135 -6.16 -3.93 9.39
C ARG A 135 -7.00 -4.86 8.54
N LEU A 136 -8.29 -4.89 8.84
CA LEU A 136 -9.28 -5.63 8.10
C LEU A 136 -10.22 -4.62 7.44
N GLN A 137 -10.47 -4.79 6.15
CA GLN A 137 -11.45 -4.00 5.41
C GLN A 137 -12.42 -4.95 4.72
N VAL A 138 -13.71 -4.71 4.86
CA VAL A 138 -14.75 -5.51 4.18
C VAL A 138 -15.62 -4.58 3.36
N ARG A 139 -15.89 -4.95 2.11
CA ARG A 139 -16.85 -4.24 1.25
C ARG A 139 -17.68 -5.21 0.42
N TRP A 140 -18.82 -4.73 -0.04
CA TRP A 140 -19.61 -5.44 -1.04
C TRP A 140 -18.87 -5.49 -2.39
N LEU A 141 -18.94 -6.64 -3.04
CA LEU A 141 -18.41 -6.90 -4.38
C LEU A 141 -19.51 -7.52 -5.23
N ASN A 142 -20.06 -6.75 -6.17
CA ASN A 142 -21.10 -7.23 -7.07
C ASN A 142 -20.46 -7.77 -8.35
N LEU A 143 -20.62 -9.07 -8.59
CA LEU A 143 -20.14 -9.77 -9.77
C LEU A 143 -21.34 -10.36 -10.51
N ALA A 144 -21.74 -9.69 -11.59
CA ALA A 144 -22.97 -9.99 -12.34
C ALA A 144 -24.20 -10.01 -11.42
N GLU A 145 -24.87 -11.16 -11.30
CA GLU A 145 -26.09 -11.36 -10.50
C GLU A 145 -25.82 -11.84 -9.07
N ARG A 146 -24.55 -11.91 -8.65
CA ARG A 146 -24.16 -12.38 -7.32
C ARG A 146 -23.42 -11.32 -6.54
N THR A 147 -23.75 -11.24 -5.26
CA THR A 147 -23.14 -10.32 -4.29
C THR A 147 -22.16 -11.11 -3.44
N PHE A 148 -20.94 -10.60 -3.33
CA PHE A 148 -19.88 -11.18 -2.51
C PHE A 148 -19.39 -10.14 -1.51
N PHE A 149 -18.64 -10.59 -0.51
CA PHE A 149 -17.77 -9.75 0.29
C PHE A 149 -16.37 -9.81 -0.25
N LEU A 150 -15.75 -8.66 -0.43
CA LEU A 150 -14.30 -8.57 -0.59
C LEU A 150 -13.70 -8.16 0.74
N VAL A 151 -12.85 -9.02 1.28
CA VAL A 151 -12.11 -8.82 2.51
C VAL A 151 -10.65 -8.56 2.16
N HIS A 152 -10.12 -7.43 2.62
CA HIS A 152 -8.71 -7.12 2.62
C HIS A 152 -8.16 -7.30 4.03
N LEU A 153 -7.07 -8.06 4.16
CA LEU A 153 -6.31 -8.26 5.39
C LEU A 153 -4.90 -7.71 5.19
N GLU A 154 -4.47 -6.83 6.08
CA GLU A 154 -3.15 -6.23 6.07
C GLU A 154 -2.46 -6.44 7.41
N ASP A 155 -1.20 -6.86 7.37
CA ASP A 155 -0.29 -6.73 8.52
C ASP A 155 0.39 -5.37 8.44
N CYS A 156 -0.13 -4.41 9.22
CA CYS A 156 0.40 -3.05 9.24
C CYS A 156 1.82 -2.99 9.79
N PHE A 157 2.24 -3.98 10.59
CA PHE A 157 3.61 -4.05 11.08
C PHE A 157 4.57 -4.49 9.98
N ALA A 158 4.20 -5.49 9.17
CA ALA A 158 5.01 -5.92 8.03
C ALA A 158 5.19 -4.78 7.01
N LEU A 159 4.11 -4.08 6.68
CA LEU A 159 4.16 -2.90 5.79
C LEU A 159 5.04 -1.78 6.38
N LEU A 160 4.93 -1.54 7.68
CA LEU A 160 5.79 -0.58 8.38
C LEU A 160 7.27 -0.98 8.28
N GLN A 161 7.60 -2.27 8.43
CA GLN A 161 8.99 -2.75 8.33
C GLN A 161 9.56 -2.59 6.92
N GLU A 162 8.77 -2.87 5.88
CA GLU A 162 9.19 -2.64 4.50
C GLU A 162 9.48 -1.15 4.24
N GLU A 163 8.57 -0.27 4.67
CA GLU A 163 8.77 1.18 4.55
C GLU A 163 10.01 1.66 5.33
N LEU A 164 10.22 1.15 6.54
CA LEU A 164 11.41 1.45 7.36
C LEU A 164 12.69 0.96 6.70
N THR A 165 12.69 -0.19 6.03
CA THR A 165 13.85 -0.70 5.30
C THR A 165 14.21 0.22 4.14
N ILE A 166 13.20 0.67 3.38
CA ILE A 166 13.40 1.66 2.32
C ILE A 166 13.95 2.96 2.90
N GLU A 167 13.39 3.44 4.01
CA GLU A 167 13.87 4.66 4.68
C GLU A 167 15.28 4.52 5.24
N GLN A 168 15.63 3.34 5.78
CA GLN A 168 16.98 3.06 6.29
C GLN A 168 18.01 3.17 5.18
N VAL A 169 17.74 2.57 4.01
CA VAL A 169 18.61 2.68 2.83
C VAL A 169 18.62 4.11 2.29
N LYS A 170 17.44 4.73 2.16
CA LYS A 170 17.27 6.08 1.63
C LYS A 170 18.01 7.14 2.45
N TYR A 171 17.99 7.02 3.77
CA TYR A 171 18.55 7.99 4.68
C TYR A 171 19.89 7.57 5.31
N ASP A 172 20.42 6.42 4.90
CA ASP A 172 21.62 5.82 5.45
C ASP A 172 21.58 5.78 6.98
N PHE A 173 20.46 5.29 7.54
CA PHE A 173 20.33 5.10 8.98
C PHE A 173 21.21 3.94 9.42
N THR A 174 21.95 4.16 10.51
CA THR A 174 22.59 3.05 11.23
C THR A 174 21.52 2.10 11.77
N GLU A 175 21.87 0.83 12.02
CA GLU A 175 20.94 -0.15 12.61
C GLU A 175 20.25 0.42 13.86
N ARG A 176 21.02 1.09 14.72
CA ARG A 176 20.48 1.69 15.94
C ARG A 176 19.54 2.86 15.69
N GLU A 177 19.81 3.67 14.66
CA GLU A 177 18.90 4.73 14.24
C GLU A 177 17.63 4.16 13.62
N ALA A 178 17.71 3.08 12.85
CA ALA A 178 16.55 2.40 12.28
C ALA A 178 15.64 1.80 13.38
N GLU A 179 16.22 1.20 14.43
CA GLU A 179 15.47 0.73 15.59
C GLU A 179 14.74 1.87 16.33
N VAL A 180 15.45 2.97 16.62
CA VAL A 180 14.85 4.16 17.24
C VAL A 180 13.75 4.74 16.35
N TRP A 181 13.98 4.79 15.04
CA TRP A 181 13.01 5.30 14.05
C TRP A 181 11.76 4.42 13.96
N CYS A 182 11.92 3.10 14.01
CA CYS A 182 10.83 2.13 14.06
C CYS A 182 9.92 2.38 15.27
N LEU A 183 10.51 2.54 16.46
CA LEU A 183 9.76 2.76 17.70
C LEU A 183 9.10 4.16 17.72
N LEU A 184 9.76 5.18 17.17
CA LEU A 184 9.16 6.51 17.01
C LEU A 184 7.91 6.47 16.13
N ARG A 185 7.94 5.73 15.01
CA ARG A 185 6.78 5.59 14.12
C ARG A 185 5.63 4.82 14.75
N GLN A 186 5.93 3.93 15.70
CA GLN A 186 4.96 3.25 16.55
C GLN A 186 4.43 4.12 17.71
N LYS A 187 4.84 5.40 17.78
CA LYS A 187 4.43 6.39 18.78
C LYS A 187 4.90 6.12 20.22
N TYR A 188 5.96 5.34 20.40
CA TYR A 188 6.59 5.22 21.71
C TYR A 188 7.23 6.56 22.13
N SER A 189 7.12 6.88 23.42
CA SER A 189 7.80 8.02 24.03
C SER A 189 9.30 7.78 24.11
N TYR A 190 10.08 8.85 24.26
CA TYR A 190 11.54 8.73 24.36
C TYR A 190 11.98 7.90 25.57
N GLN A 191 11.19 7.91 26.65
CA GLN A 191 11.47 7.11 27.84
C GLN A 191 11.22 5.62 27.56
N GLU A 192 10.08 5.28 26.95
CA GLU A 192 9.79 3.89 26.56
C GLU A 192 10.81 3.34 25.57
N ILE A 193 11.28 4.17 24.62
CA ILE A 193 12.35 3.80 23.69
C ILE A 193 13.67 3.53 24.45
N ALA A 194 14.02 4.37 25.42
CA ALA A 194 15.21 4.20 26.23
C ALA A 194 15.17 2.88 27.00
N ASP A 195 14.02 2.57 27.59
CA ASP A 195 13.79 1.34 28.35
C ASP A 195 13.80 0.11 27.42
N PHE A 196 13.11 0.17 26.28
CA PHE A 196 13.03 -0.93 25.30
C PHE A 196 14.40 -1.28 24.72
N LEU A 197 15.18 -0.26 24.36
CA LEU A 197 16.49 -0.42 23.76
C LEU A 197 17.62 -0.54 24.81
N LYS A 198 17.32 -0.42 26.10
CA LYS A 198 18.29 -0.45 27.21
C LYS A 198 19.43 0.57 27.05
N ILE A 199 19.07 1.80 26.67
CA ILE A 199 20.00 2.94 26.54
C ILE A 199 19.49 4.14 27.34
N THR A 200 20.32 5.17 27.49
CA THR A 200 19.89 6.38 28.21
C THR A 200 18.94 7.23 27.38
N LEU A 201 18.07 7.98 28.05
CA LEU A 201 17.18 8.97 27.41
C LEU A 201 17.96 9.99 26.56
N ASN A 202 19.16 10.37 27.00
CA ASN A 202 20.03 11.30 26.25
C ASN A 202 20.51 10.66 24.93
N THR A 203 20.87 9.39 24.96
CA THR A 203 21.25 8.64 23.76
C THR A 203 20.11 8.57 22.76
N VAL A 204 18.88 8.32 23.23
CA VAL A 204 17.67 8.36 22.37
C VAL A 204 17.54 9.73 21.71
N LYS A 205 17.57 10.83 22.48
CA LYS A 205 17.49 12.20 21.93
C LYS A 205 18.56 12.47 20.87
N THR A 206 19.79 11.98 21.08
CA THR A 206 20.87 12.09 20.10
C THR A 206 20.57 11.33 18.81
N HIS A 207 20.12 10.08 18.90
CA HIS A 207 19.70 9.31 17.72
C HIS A 207 18.56 10.01 16.96
N VAL A 208 17.55 10.49 17.67
CA VAL A 208 16.43 11.23 17.07
C VAL A 208 16.92 12.48 16.33
N LYS A 209 17.83 13.25 16.93
CA LYS A 209 18.43 14.42 16.29
C LYS A 209 19.18 14.04 15.00
N ASN A 210 19.97 12.97 15.03
CA ASN A 210 20.73 12.49 13.86
C ASN A 210 19.80 12.01 12.74
N ILE A 211 18.74 11.27 13.08
CA ILE A 211 17.72 10.82 12.14
C ILE A 211 17.12 12.01 11.40
N TYR A 212 16.64 13.03 12.12
CA TYR A 212 16.06 14.22 11.48
C TYR A 212 17.09 15.01 10.66
N ALA A 213 18.35 15.05 11.07
CA ALA A 213 19.42 15.68 10.29
C ALA A 213 19.66 14.95 8.96
N LYS A 214 19.76 13.61 8.97
CA LYS A 214 19.92 12.76 7.78
C LYS A 214 18.72 12.88 6.83
N ARG A 215 17.49 12.93 7.36
CA ARG A 215 16.28 13.16 6.54
C ARG A 215 16.29 14.51 5.85
N LYS A 216 16.78 15.55 6.54
CA LYS A 216 16.84 16.91 5.98
C LYS A 216 17.93 17.06 4.91
N SER A 217 19.07 16.39 5.04
CA SER A 217 20.16 16.49 4.06
C SER A 217 19.80 15.92 2.68
N ILE A 218 18.99 14.87 2.66
CA ILE A 218 18.63 14.16 1.42
C ILE A 218 17.42 14.80 0.71
N GLY A 219 16.59 15.60 1.41
CA GLY A 219 15.49 16.35 0.81
C GLY A 219 15.92 17.31 -0.33
N ASN A 220 17.22 17.56 -0.48
CA ASN A 220 17.80 18.40 -1.54
C ASN A 220 18.39 17.60 -2.73
N GLN A 221 18.33 16.26 -2.73
CA GLN A 221 18.90 15.43 -3.78
C GLN A 221 17.85 14.48 -4.37
N GLN A 222 17.58 14.59 -5.67
CA GLN A 222 16.70 13.67 -6.39
C GLN A 222 17.46 12.36 -6.68
N GLN A 223 17.30 11.35 -5.82
CA GLN A 223 17.78 9.99 -6.06
C GLN A 223 16.65 8.97 -5.85
N ILE A 224 16.61 7.95 -6.71
CA ILE A 224 15.65 6.83 -6.65
C ILE A 224 16.30 5.72 -5.82
N TRP A 225 15.55 5.20 -4.84
CA TRP A 225 15.99 4.15 -3.93
C TRP A 225 15.18 2.89 -4.19
N TYR A 226 15.84 1.74 -4.24
CA TYR A 226 15.20 0.43 -4.40
C TYR A 226 15.44 -0.38 -3.12
N SER A 227 14.41 -1.03 -2.58
CA SER A 227 14.59 -2.14 -1.64
C SER A 227 14.95 -3.41 -2.43
N ARG A 228 15.83 -4.24 -1.87
CA ARG A 228 16.14 -5.58 -2.38
C ARG A 228 15.17 -6.60 -1.81
#